data_AF-A0A7C9A5H0-F1
#
_entry.id   AF-A0A7C9A5H0-F1
#
_cell.length_a   1.000
_cell.length_b   1.000
_cell.length_c   1.000
_cell.angle_alpha   90.00
_cell.angle_beta   90.00
_cell.angle_gamma   90.00
#
_symmetry.space_group_name_H-M   'P 1'
#
loop_
_entity.id
_entity.type
_entity.pdbx_description
1 polymer ?
#
loop_
_entity_poly.entity_id
_entity_poly.type
_entity_poly.pdbx_seq_one_letter_code
_entity_poly.pdbx_strand_id
1 'polypeptide(L)'
;MASCQNWKPVILIMGVYFLMAVMNILFKKVLDEGMNQLVITTYRLTAAAVFLGPIAYFCERRSGNKLTTPILCQLFFSALIGATITQSLFLIGMKYTSAVFSTAFANLVPVTTFLLALLLRQESVN
;
A
#
# COMPACT_ATOMS: atom_id res chain seq x y z
N MET A 1 25.75 10.94 -20.14
CA MET A 1 24.88 9.82 -19.68
C MET A 1 23.99 10.19 -18.46
N ALA A 2 23.58 11.46 -18.28
CA ALA A 2 22.73 11.87 -17.13
C ALA A 2 21.23 11.94 -17.46
N SER A 3 20.87 12.12 -18.74
CA SER A 3 19.46 12.31 -19.14
C SER A 3 18.62 11.03 -19.00
N CYS A 4 19.16 9.85 -19.34
CA CYS A 4 18.45 8.57 -19.17
C CYS A 4 18.18 8.18 -17.71
N GLN A 5 18.87 8.76 -16.72
CA GLN A 5 18.64 8.47 -15.30
C GLN A 5 17.33 9.11 -14.81
N ASN A 6 16.95 10.26 -15.37
CA ASN A 6 15.75 11.02 -14.98
C ASN A 6 14.46 10.37 -15.48
N TRP A 7 14.51 9.63 -16.59
CA TRP A 7 13.34 8.97 -17.17
C TRP A 7 13.06 7.59 -16.56
N LYS A 8 14.06 6.93 -15.96
CA LYS A 8 13.88 5.65 -15.25
C LYS A 8 12.76 5.70 -14.20
N PRO A 9 12.69 6.66 -13.27
CA PRO A 9 11.60 6.73 -12.30
C PRO A 9 10.25 6.98 -12.96
N VAL A 10 10.19 7.78 -14.04
CA VAL A 10 8.94 8.03 -14.79
C VAL A 10 8.44 6.74 -15.44
N ILE A 11 9.31 6.02 -16.13
CA ILE A 11 8.96 4.74 -16.78
C ILE A 11 8.55 3.70 -15.74
N LEU A 12 9.22 3.66 -14.58
CA LEU A 12 8.84 2.81 -13.44
C LEU A 12 7.45 3.14 -12.92
N ILE A 13 7.17 4.41 -12.65
CA ILE A 13 5.86 4.87 -12.15
C ILE A 13 4.77 4.54 -13.16
N MET A 14 5.00 4.79 -14.46
CA MET A 14 4.06 4.45 -15.52
C MET A 14 3.78 2.94 -15.58
N GLY A 15 4.81 2.10 -15.44
CA GLY A 15 4.66 0.65 -15.37
C GLY A 15 3.85 0.19 -14.16
N VAL A 16 4.07 0.81 -12.99
CA VAL A 16 3.28 0.53 -11.77
C VAL A 16 1.81 0.90 -11.97
N TYR A 17 1.52 2.08 -12.53
CA TYR A 17 0.14 2.48 -12.82
C TYR A 17 -0.54 1.57 -13.84
N PHE A 18 0.18 1.11 -14.85
CA PHE A 18 -0.35 0.15 -15.82
C PHE A 18 -0.71 -1.18 -15.15
N LEU A 19 0.19 -1.75 -14.34
CA LEU A 19 -0.08 -2.97 -13.57
C LEU A 19 -1.28 -2.79 -12.62
N MET A 20 -1.37 -1.64 -11.95
CA MET A 20 -2.51 -1.29 -11.09
C MET A 20 -3.82 -1.23 -11.88
N ALA A 21 -3.81 -0.64 -13.09
CA ALA A 21 -4.99 -0.58 -13.95
C ALA A 21 -5.46 -1.98 -14.38
N VAL A 22 -4.54 -2.84 -14.82
CA VAL A 22 -4.85 -4.23 -15.18
C VAL A 22 -5.44 -4.98 -13.99
N MET A 23 -4.84 -4.83 -12.81
CA MET A 23 -5.33 -5.46 -11.58
C MET A 23 -6.74 -4.96 -11.21
N ASN A 24 -7.01 -3.66 -11.32
CA ASN A 24 -8.34 -3.09 -11.04
C ASN A 24 -9.42 -3.62 -12.01
N ILE A 25 -9.09 -3.80 -13.29
CA ILE A 25 -10.04 -4.38 -14.27
C ILE A 25 -10.38 -5.83 -13.91
N LEU A 26 -9.36 -6.64 -13.59
CA LEU A 26 -9.56 -8.01 -13.12
C LEU A 26 -10.38 -8.05 -11.83
N PHE A 27 -10.09 -7.14 -10.89
CA PHE A 27 -10.80 -7.03 -9.62
C PHE A 27 -12.28 -6.68 -9.83
N LYS A 28 -12.58 -5.75 -10.76
CA LYS A 28 -13.95 -5.39 -11.12
C LYS A 28 -14.71 -6.59 -11.70
N LYS A 29 -14.06 -7.38 -12.56
CA LYS A 29 -14.66 -8.60 -13.12
C LYS A 29 -15.01 -9.63 -12.03
N VAL A 30 -14.15 -9.81 -11.03
CA VAL A 30 -14.39 -10.74 -9.91
C VAL A 30 -15.47 -10.22 -8.95
N LEU A 31 -15.58 -8.90 -8.78
CA LEU A 31 -16.64 -8.27 -7.98
C LEU A 31 -18.02 -8.38 -8.65
N ASP A 32 -18.10 -8.25 -9.98
CA ASP A 32 -19.34 -8.40 -10.74
C ASP A 32 -19.92 -9.83 -10.65
N GLU A 33 -19.08 -10.83 -10.35
CA GLU A 33 -19.50 -12.21 -10.04
C GLU A 33 -20.06 -12.38 -8.60
N GLY A 34 -20.19 -11.29 -7.83
CA GLY A 34 -20.85 -11.29 -6.52
C GLY A 34 -19.95 -11.66 -5.34
N MET A 35 -18.63 -11.72 -5.54
CA MET A 35 -17.68 -12.04 -4.47
C MET A 35 -17.50 -10.88 -3.49
N ASN A 36 -17.44 -11.19 -2.19
CA ASN A 36 -17.26 -10.20 -1.14
C ASN A 36 -15.87 -9.55 -1.22
N GLN A 37 -15.82 -8.22 -1.31
CA GLN A 37 -14.61 -7.41 -1.55
C GLN A 37 -13.50 -7.61 -0.51
N LEU A 38 -13.89 -7.97 0.72
CA LEU A 38 -12.96 -8.32 1.80
C LEU A 38 -12.21 -9.61 1.53
N VAL A 39 -12.88 -10.63 0.99
CA VAL A 39 -12.28 -11.96 0.73
C VAL A 39 -11.21 -11.87 -0.34
N ILE A 40 -11.47 -11.13 -1.42
CA ILE A 40 -10.50 -10.92 -2.51
C ILE A 40 -9.29 -10.13 -2.01
N THR A 41 -9.52 -9.15 -1.15
CA THR A 41 -8.44 -8.34 -0.55
C THR A 41 -7.54 -9.20 0.35
N THR A 42 -8.14 -10.04 1.21
CA THR A 42 -7.39 -10.99 2.04
C THR A 42 -6.61 -11.98 1.18
N TYR A 43 -7.24 -12.55 0.14
CA TYR A 43 -6.58 -13.47 -0.78
C TYR A 43 -5.36 -12.85 -1.46
N ARG A 44 -5.47 -11.60 -1.92
CA ARG A 44 -4.35 -10.86 -2.52
C ARG A 44 -3.21 -10.65 -1.51
N LEU A 45 -3.52 -10.27 -0.29
CA LEU A 45 -2.50 -10.05 0.76
C LEU A 45 -1.81 -11.36 1.13
N THR A 46 -2.55 -12.46 1.23
CA THR A 46 -2.00 -13.79 1.50
C THR A 46 -1.13 -14.27 0.34
N ALA A 47 -1.58 -14.12 -0.90
CA ALA A 47 -0.77 -14.45 -2.07
C ALA A 47 0.52 -13.63 -2.10
N ALA A 48 0.42 -12.31 -1.88
CA ALA A 48 1.60 -11.44 -1.78
C ALA A 48 2.56 -11.92 -0.70
N ALA A 49 2.07 -12.25 0.50
CA ALA A 49 2.90 -12.78 1.59
C ALA A 49 3.56 -14.12 1.24
N VAL A 50 2.87 -15.01 0.55
CA VAL A 50 3.41 -16.32 0.13
C VAL A 50 4.49 -16.18 -0.94
N PHE A 51 4.37 -15.23 -1.88
CA PHE A 51 5.39 -14.99 -2.90
C PHE A 51 6.56 -14.15 -2.38
N LEU A 52 6.29 -13.06 -1.64
CA LEU A 52 7.32 -12.19 -1.10
C LEU A 52 8.05 -12.81 0.09
N GLY A 53 7.39 -13.63 0.91
CA GLY A 53 7.98 -14.29 2.08
C GLY A 53 9.28 -15.04 1.78
N PRO A 54 9.31 -16.00 0.84
CA PRO A 54 10.53 -16.72 0.49
C PRO A 54 11.56 -15.80 -0.17
N ILE A 55 11.14 -14.88 -1.04
CA ILE A 55 12.04 -13.92 -1.70
C ILE A 55 12.74 -13.04 -0.65
N ALA A 56 11.99 -12.53 0.32
CA ALA A 56 12.50 -11.74 1.44
C ALA A 56 13.47 -12.58 2.28
N TYR A 57 13.11 -13.82 2.63
CA TYR A 57 13.99 -14.73 3.37
C TYR A 57 15.33 -14.97 2.65
N PHE A 58 15.31 -15.24 1.34
CA PHE A 58 16.53 -15.44 0.55
C PHE A 58 17.35 -14.15 0.40
N CYS A 59 16.71 -13.00 0.21
CA CYS A 59 17.39 -11.71 0.06
C CYS A 59 18.04 -11.24 1.37
N GLU A 60 17.33 -11.41 2.50
CA GLU A 60 17.79 -11.02 3.83
C GLU A 60 18.96 -11.88 4.30
N ARG A 61 18.92 -13.18 3.97
CA ARG A 61 20.05 -14.11 4.18
C ARG A 61 21.32 -13.67 3.43
N ARG A 62 21.17 -13.03 2.27
CA ARG A 62 22.29 -12.49 1.49
C ARG A 62 22.77 -11.13 2.02
N SER A 63 21.88 -10.33 2.59
CA SER A 63 22.17 -9.00 3.13
C SER A 63 22.88 -9.03 4.49
N GLY A 64 22.85 -10.17 5.20
CA GLY A 64 23.51 -10.32 6.51
C GLY A 64 22.82 -9.58 7.66
N ASN A 65 21.63 -9.00 7.40
CA ASN A 65 20.84 -8.31 8.40
C ASN A 65 20.20 -9.33 9.35
N LYS A 66 20.47 -9.19 10.64
CA LYS A 66 19.81 -9.99 11.67
C LYS A 66 18.42 -9.41 11.92
N LEU A 67 17.39 -10.09 11.44
CA LEU A 67 16.01 -9.79 11.84
C LEU A 67 15.83 -10.16 13.32
N THR A 68 15.89 -9.17 14.20
CA THR A 68 15.58 -9.36 15.62
C THR A 68 14.06 -9.42 15.81
N THR A 69 13.60 -10.25 16.75
CA THR A 69 12.17 -10.37 17.12
C THR A 69 11.42 -9.05 17.36
N PRO A 70 11.98 -8.00 18.00
CA PRO A 70 11.31 -6.70 18.13
C PRO A 70 11.09 -5.99 16.78
N ILE A 71 12.03 -6.12 15.83
CA ILE A 71 11.90 -5.48 14.50
C ILE A 71 10.77 -6.15 13.72
N LEU A 72 10.67 -7.48 13.81
CA LEU A 72 9.57 -8.23 13.21
C LEU A 72 8.22 -7.83 13.82
N CYS A 73 8.18 -7.64 15.14
CA CYS A 73 6.99 -7.17 15.84
C CYS A 73 6.58 -5.75 15.37
N GLN A 74 7.54 -4.84 15.24
CA GLN A 74 7.31 -3.48 14.77
C GLN A 74 6.82 -3.45 13.30
N LEU A 75 7.42 -4.27 12.42
CA LEU A 75 6.97 -4.45 11.04
C LEU A 75 5.55 -5.01 10.98
N PHE A 76 5.22 -5.97 11.85
CA PHE A 76 3.89 -6.55 11.93
C PHE A 76 2.84 -5.51 12.33
N PHE A 77 3.08 -4.76 13.40
CA PHE A 77 2.15 -3.70 13.83
C PHE A 77 2.04 -2.59 12.79
N SER A 78 3.14 -2.20 12.16
CA SER A 78 3.15 -1.23 11.07
C SER A 78 2.30 -1.69 9.88
N ALA A 79 2.44 -2.95 9.45
CA ALA A 79 1.64 -3.50 8.35
C ALA A 79 0.16 -3.67 8.74
N LEU A 80 -0.11 -4.12 9.98
CA LEU A 80 -1.47 -4.31 10.47
C LEU A 80 -2.24 -3.00 10.49
N ILE A 81 -1.65 -1.94 11.06
CA ILE A 81 -2.27 -0.62 11.18
C ILE A 81 -2.28 0.07 9.81
N GLY A 82 -1.14 0.11 9.12
CA GLY A 82 -0.95 0.90 7.91
C GLY A 82 -1.64 0.32 6.68
N ALA A 83 -1.65 -1.00 6.51
CA ALA A 83 -2.22 -1.64 5.33
C ALA A 83 -3.59 -2.26 5.62
N THR A 84 -3.66 -3.21 6.56
CA THR A 84 -4.87 -4.05 6.74
C THR A 84 -6.04 -3.25 7.29
N ILE A 85 -5.83 -2.48 8.36
CA ILE A 85 -6.90 -1.65 8.95
C ILE A 85 -7.31 -0.55 7.98
N THR A 86 -6.36 0.19 7.40
CA THR A 86 -6.65 1.25 6.42
C THR A 86 -7.47 0.73 5.24
N GLN A 87 -7.07 -0.41 4.67
CA GLN A 87 -7.77 -0.98 3.53
C GLN A 87 -9.16 -1.47 3.91
N SER A 88 -9.31 -2.15 5.05
CA SER A 88 -10.62 -2.61 5.53
C SER A 88 -11.56 -1.45 5.84
N LEU A 89 -11.05 -0.41 6.49
CA LEU A 89 -11.82 0.78 6.84
C LEU A 89 -12.20 1.59 5.60
N PHE A 90 -11.33 1.64 4.59
CA PHE A 90 -11.63 2.27 3.30
C PHE A 90 -12.77 1.53 2.57
N LEU A 91 -12.76 0.19 2.58
CA LEU A 91 -13.83 -0.62 1.99
C LEU A 91 -15.17 -0.41 2.70
N ILE A 92 -15.15 -0.41 4.03
CA ILE A 92 -16.32 -0.08 4.85
C ILE A 92 -16.79 1.34 4.53
N GLY A 93 -15.87 2.30 4.46
CA GLY A 93 -16.15 3.70 4.10
C GLY A 93 -16.86 3.81 2.76
N MET A 94 -16.35 3.15 1.70
CA MET A 94 -16.99 3.12 0.38
C MET A 94 -18.37 2.45 0.38
N LYS A 95 -18.67 1.56 1.33
CA LYS A 95 -20.03 1.02 1.48
C LYS A 95 -21.01 2.06 2.00
N TYR A 96 -20.54 3.02 2.81
CA TYR A 96 -21.34 4.08 3.40
C TYR A 96 -21.25 5.43 2.67
N THR A 97 -20.29 5.60 1.76
CA THR A 97 -20.04 6.86 1.04
C THR A 97 -19.87 6.63 -0.46
N SER A 98 -20.09 7.68 -1.25
CA SER A 98 -19.89 7.62 -2.71
C SER A 98 -18.40 7.61 -3.05
N ALA A 99 -18.03 6.96 -4.15
CA ALA A 99 -16.66 6.95 -4.68
C ALA A 99 -16.10 8.37 -4.88
N VAL A 100 -16.95 9.35 -5.19
CA VAL A 100 -16.55 10.77 -5.33
C VAL A 100 -16.09 11.35 -3.99
N PHE A 101 -16.77 11.03 -2.90
CA PHE A 101 -16.41 11.49 -1.56
C PHE A 101 -15.10 10.83 -1.10
N SER A 102 -14.92 9.52 -1.31
CA SER A 102 -13.64 8.85 -1.03
C SER A 102 -12.48 9.45 -1.81
N THR A 103 -12.70 9.85 -3.07
CA THR A 103 -11.67 10.50 -3.89
C THR A 103 -11.33 11.89 -3.37
N ALA A 104 -12.33 12.69 -2.97
CA ALA A 104 -12.10 13.97 -2.32
C ALA A 104 -11.34 13.82 -0.98
N PHE A 105 -11.66 12.79 -0.20
CA PHE A 105 -10.97 12.48 1.05
C PHE A 105 -9.51 12.07 0.82
N ALA A 106 -9.22 11.34 -0.26
CA ALA A 106 -7.85 10.96 -0.62
C ALA A 106 -6.96 12.18 -0.90
N ASN A 107 -7.52 13.27 -1.44
CA ASN A 107 -6.78 14.53 -1.65
C ASN A 107 -6.39 15.22 -0.33
N LEU A 108 -7.04 14.89 0.79
CA LEU A 108 -6.69 15.40 2.12
C LEU A 108 -5.54 14.62 2.77
N VAL A 109 -5.13 13.47 2.21
CA VAL A 109 -4.01 12.67 2.74
C VAL A 109 -2.72 13.49 2.91
N PRO A 110 -2.23 14.28 1.92
CA PRO A 110 -1.03 15.10 2.13
C PRO A 110 -1.21 16.15 3.23
N VAL A 111 -2.38 16.78 3.33
CA VAL A 111 -2.69 17.80 4.35
C VAL A 111 -2.72 17.19 5.75
N THR A 112 -3.39 16.05 5.90
CA THR A 112 -3.46 15.33 7.19
C THR A 112 -2.11 14.76 7.60
N THR A 113 -1.31 14.28 6.64
CA THR A 113 0.06 13.81 6.89
C THR A 113 0.95 14.96 7.37
N PHE A 114 0.84 16.14 6.76
CA PHE A 114 1.57 17.33 7.19
C PHE A 114 1.15 17.78 8.60
N LEU A 115 -0.16 17.80 8.90
CA LEU A 115 -0.65 18.11 10.25
C LEU A 115 -0.12 17.11 11.29
N LEU A 116 -0.10 15.82 10.98
CA LEU A 116 0.50 14.79 11.84
C LEU A 116 2.01 15.01 12.02
N ALA A 117 2.72 15.36 10.95
CA ALA A 117 4.15 15.66 11.01
C ALA A 117 4.46 16.89 11.89
N LEU A 118 3.61 17.92 11.84
CA LEU A 118 3.70 19.08 12.73
C LEU A 118 3.42 18.72 14.20
N LEU A 119 2.36 17.95 14.46
CA LEU A 119 2.01 17.50 15.82
C LEU A 119 3.11 16.61 16.44
N LEU A 120 3.71 15.74 15.63
CA LEU A 120 4.84 14.90 16.02
C LEU A 120 6.17 15.67 16.08
N ARG A 121 6.14 16.99 15.81
CA ARG A 121 7.31 17.89 15.80
C ARG A 121 8.42 17.40 14.89
N GLN A 122 8.05 16.70 13.80
CA GLN A 122 8.99 16.25 12.77
C GLN A 122 9.29 17.36 11.76
N GLU A 123 8.37 18.31 11.59
CA GLU A 123 8.61 19.53 10.82
C GLU A 123 8.36 20.77 11.67
N SER A 124 9.15 21.82 11.40
CA SER A 124 9.00 23.16 11.99
C SER A 124 8.43 24.06 10.91
N VAL A 125 7.28 24.68 11.18
CA VAL A 125 6.72 25.69 10.27
C VAL A 125 7.64 26.91 10.27
N ASN A 126 8.10 27.34 9.10
CA ASN A 126 8.80 28.62 8.92
C ASN A 126 7.83 29.73 8.55
#